data_AF-A0AAE3DYH2-F1
#
_entry.id   AF-A0AAE3DYH2-F1
#
_cell.length_a   1.000
_cell.length_b   1.000
_cell.length_c   1.000
_cell.angle_alpha   90.00
_cell.angle_beta   90.00
_cell.angle_gamma   90.00
#
_symmetry.space_group_name_H-M   'P 1'
#
loop_
_entity.id
_entity.type
_entity.pdbx_description
1 polymer ?
#
loop_
_entity_poly.entity_id
_entity_poly.type
_entity_poly.pdbx_seq_one_letter_code
_entity_poly.pdbx_strand_id
1 'polypeptide(L)'
;MKKVILGLIIGIVISTGTIYAKQINDTIEIAYNNIKISVFGQECIPKDTDGNIVEPFIYEGTTYVPIRAISQAFGKRVDWNDETKTVEICQPFSYQEVMKAQDVIKTFFDDFAENNYTEMKKVLSEPFSQYDISNGVYGMKSATLSGIEYIEESSDWSTDTLIFNCTFDNVEFTPNASNNNGNNKGACYILVHKDRDTYTISNFVSGL
;
A
#
# COMPACT_ATOMS: atom_id res chain seq x y z
N MET A 1 -67.91 -54.94 -37.41
CA MET A 1 -67.35 -55.88 -36.42
C MET A 1 -65.91 -55.47 -36.12
N LYS A 2 -65.56 -55.29 -34.82
CA LYS A 2 -64.29 -55.65 -34.13
C LYS A 2 -62.96 -55.09 -34.71
N LYS A 3 -61.95 -54.54 -34.01
CA LYS A 3 -61.46 -54.35 -32.61
C LYS A 3 -60.23 -53.39 -32.76
N VAL A 4 -60.01 -52.30 -32.00
CA VAL A 4 -59.41 -52.16 -30.65
C VAL A 4 -57.88 -52.46 -30.56
N ILE A 5 -57.11 -51.37 -30.29
CA ILE A 5 -55.89 -51.20 -29.44
C ILE A 5 -54.49 -51.68 -29.93
N LEU A 6 -53.48 -50.79 -29.90
CA LEU A 6 -52.27 -50.79 -29.01
C LEU A 6 -51.09 -50.02 -29.65
N GLY A 7 -50.51 -49.01 -28.97
CA GLY A 7 -49.23 -48.42 -29.42
C GLY A 7 -48.90 -47.04 -28.88
N LEU A 8 -48.63 -46.95 -27.57
CA LEU A 8 -48.09 -45.78 -26.87
C LEU A 8 -46.61 -45.58 -27.27
N ILE A 9 -46.28 -44.51 -28.01
CA ILE A 9 -44.90 -43.98 -28.09
C ILE A 9 -44.93 -42.50 -27.76
N ILE A 10 -44.52 -42.24 -26.53
CA ILE A 10 -44.16 -40.96 -25.94
C ILE A 10 -42.96 -40.42 -26.72
N GLY A 11 -43.20 -39.47 -27.63
CA GLY A 11 -42.15 -38.63 -28.20
C GLY A 11 -42.07 -37.34 -27.40
N ILE A 12 -41.41 -37.36 -26.23
CA ILE A 12 -41.02 -36.13 -25.54
C ILE A 12 -40.04 -35.42 -26.48
N VAL A 13 -40.51 -34.39 -27.16
CA VAL A 13 -39.64 -33.37 -27.76
C VAL A 13 -39.07 -32.59 -26.58
N ILE A 14 -37.96 -33.10 -26.02
CA ILE A 14 -37.10 -32.30 -25.15
C ILE A 14 -36.48 -31.27 -26.08
N SER A 15 -37.16 -30.14 -26.25
CA SER A 15 -36.53 -28.94 -26.74
C SER A 15 -35.51 -28.53 -25.69
N THR A 16 -34.27 -28.96 -25.86
CA THR A 16 -33.13 -28.39 -25.16
C THR A 16 -32.96 -26.97 -25.68
N GLY A 17 -33.77 -26.05 -25.14
CA GLY A 17 -33.49 -24.63 -25.24
C GLY A 17 -32.16 -24.39 -24.57
N THR A 18 -31.10 -24.33 -25.36
CA THR A 18 -29.81 -23.82 -24.90
C THR A 18 -30.02 -22.33 -24.67
N ILE A 19 -30.12 -21.93 -23.40
CA ILE A 19 -30.10 -20.52 -23.02
C ILE A 19 -28.64 -20.08 -23.17
N TYR A 20 -28.28 -19.54 -24.33
CA TYR A 20 -27.06 -18.75 -24.42
C TYR A 20 -27.33 -17.43 -23.70
N ALA A 21 -26.57 -17.13 -22.65
CA ALA A 21 -26.54 -15.79 -22.10
C ALA A 21 -26.12 -14.83 -23.23
N LYS A 22 -27.01 -13.95 -23.67
CA LYS A 22 -26.68 -12.94 -24.66
C LYS A 22 -25.69 -11.99 -23.99
N GLN A 23 -24.41 -12.11 -24.33
CA GLN A 23 -23.42 -11.11 -23.98
C GLN A 23 -23.74 -9.87 -24.83
N ILE A 24 -24.52 -8.95 -24.27
CA ILE A 24 -24.81 -7.66 -24.87
C ILE A 24 -23.58 -6.79 -24.62
N ASN A 25 -22.77 -6.59 -25.65
CA ASN A 25 -21.75 -5.55 -25.64
C ASN A 25 -22.40 -4.29 -26.21
N ASP A 26 -22.87 -3.39 -25.35
CA ASP A 26 -23.37 -2.08 -25.78
C ASP A 26 -22.19 -1.14 -26.03
N THR A 27 -22.21 -0.47 -27.19
CA THR A 27 -21.25 0.59 -27.50
C THR A 27 -21.76 1.92 -26.98
N ILE A 28 -20.92 2.64 -26.23
CA ILE A 28 -21.20 3.99 -25.77
C ILE A 28 -20.49 5.03 -26.64
N GLU A 29 -21.13 6.19 -26.86
CA GLU A 29 -20.50 7.36 -27.46
C GLU A 29 -19.97 8.27 -26.36
N ILE A 30 -18.67 8.57 -26.38
CA ILE A 30 -18.00 9.41 -25.39
C ILE A 30 -17.36 10.62 -26.06
N ALA A 31 -17.24 11.71 -25.33
CA ALA A 31 -16.56 12.92 -25.78
C ALA A 31 -15.31 13.21 -24.94
N TYR A 32 -14.17 13.35 -25.61
CA TYR A 32 -12.95 13.92 -25.04
C TYR A 32 -12.95 15.44 -25.27
N ASN A 33 -12.73 16.22 -24.22
CA ASN A 33 -12.78 17.69 -24.30
C ASN A 33 -11.64 18.35 -23.52
N ASN A 34 -10.43 17.78 -23.60
CA ASN A 34 -9.22 18.27 -22.91
C ASN A 34 -9.48 18.58 -21.41
N ILE A 35 -10.16 17.66 -20.74
CA ILE A 35 -10.63 17.82 -19.36
C ILE A 35 -9.41 17.75 -18.44
N LYS A 36 -9.19 18.80 -17.67
CA LYS A 36 -8.10 18.89 -16.69
C LYS A 36 -8.61 18.54 -15.30
N ILE A 37 -7.84 17.74 -14.58
CA ILE A 37 -8.10 17.45 -13.17
C ILE A 37 -7.15 18.32 -12.33
N SER A 38 -7.70 19.02 -11.33
CA SER A 38 -6.89 19.66 -10.31
C SER A 38 -7.33 19.22 -8.92
N VAL A 39 -6.37 18.78 -8.11
CA VAL A 39 -6.57 18.41 -6.71
C VAL A 39 -5.68 19.32 -5.88
N PHE A 40 -6.25 20.00 -4.87
CA PHE A 40 -5.53 21.00 -4.05
C PHE A 40 -4.84 22.12 -4.86
N GLY A 41 -5.38 22.47 -6.03
CA GLY A 41 -4.81 23.49 -6.91
C GLY A 41 -3.61 23.02 -7.75
N GLN A 42 -3.22 21.75 -7.64
CA GLN A 42 -2.19 21.12 -8.46
C GLN A 42 -2.84 20.32 -9.59
N GLU A 43 -2.28 20.40 -10.80
CA GLU A 43 -2.75 19.60 -11.94
C GLU A 43 -2.41 18.12 -11.72
N CYS A 44 -3.41 17.25 -11.86
CA CYS A 44 -3.27 15.81 -11.71
C CYS A 44 -3.32 15.16 -13.10
N ILE A 45 -2.27 14.41 -13.46
CA ILE A 45 -2.23 13.63 -14.69
C ILE A 45 -2.61 12.19 -14.35
N PRO A 46 -3.84 11.76 -14.65
CA PRO A 46 -4.31 10.42 -14.31
C PRO A 46 -3.54 9.34 -15.09
N LYS A 47 -3.09 8.30 -14.39
CA LYS A 47 -2.38 7.15 -14.98
C LYS A 47 -2.92 5.82 -14.48
N ASP A 48 -2.79 4.78 -15.29
CA ASP A 48 -3.08 3.39 -14.91
C ASP A 48 -1.89 2.72 -14.18
N THR A 49 -1.96 1.41 -13.94
CA THR A 49 -0.88 0.61 -13.32
C THR A 49 0.41 0.61 -14.13
N ASP A 50 0.31 0.74 -15.44
CA ASP A 50 1.43 0.62 -16.37
C ASP A 50 2.03 2.00 -16.69
N GLY A 51 1.48 3.06 -16.08
CA GLY A 51 1.92 4.44 -16.26
C GLY A 51 1.33 5.12 -17.50
N ASN A 52 0.39 4.49 -18.20
CA ASN A 52 -0.29 5.10 -19.34
C ASN A 52 -1.28 6.15 -18.86
N ILE A 53 -1.40 7.25 -19.60
CA ILE A 53 -2.36 8.30 -19.29
C ILE A 53 -3.78 7.79 -19.51
N VAL A 54 -4.66 8.03 -18.54
CA VAL A 54 -6.09 7.68 -18.63
C VAL A 54 -6.91 8.96 -18.67
N GLU A 55 -7.33 9.36 -19.86
CA GLU A 55 -8.05 10.63 -20.03
C GLU A 55 -9.49 10.57 -19.46
N PRO A 56 -9.93 11.61 -18.72
CA PRO A 56 -11.33 11.79 -18.40
C PRO A 56 -12.17 12.00 -19.66
N PHE A 57 -13.42 11.54 -19.63
CA PHE A 57 -14.35 11.67 -20.76
C PHE A 57 -15.74 12.07 -20.29
N ILE A 58 -16.54 12.59 -21.21
CA ILE A 58 -17.96 12.90 -20.98
C ILE A 58 -18.80 11.80 -21.60
N TYR A 59 -19.72 11.25 -20.81
CA TYR A 59 -20.77 10.33 -21.26
C TYR A 59 -22.12 10.86 -20.76
N GLU A 60 -23.05 11.08 -21.68
CA GLU A 60 -24.39 11.62 -21.40
C GLU A 60 -24.39 12.91 -20.54
N GLY A 61 -23.45 13.82 -20.83
CA GLY A 61 -23.30 15.09 -20.10
C GLY A 61 -22.63 14.98 -18.73
N THR A 62 -22.26 13.76 -18.30
CA THR A 62 -21.53 13.52 -17.05
C THR A 62 -20.05 13.30 -17.34
N THR A 63 -19.18 13.96 -16.58
CA THR A 63 -17.72 13.75 -16.67
C THR A 63 -17.30 12.56 -15.80
N TYR A 64 -16.64 11.58 -16.40
CA TYR A 64 -16.08 10.41 -15.75
C TYR A 64 -14.59 10.61 -15.57
N VAL A 65 -14.12 10.36 -14.34
CA VAL A 65 -12.73 10.61 -13.94
C VAL A 65 -12.12 9.34 -13.35
N PRO A 66 -10.86 9.00 -13.67
CA PRO A 66 -10.20 7.83 -13.09
C PRO A 66 -10.09 7.93 -11.56
N ILE A 67 -10.82 7.07 -10.86
CA ILE A 67 -10.86 7.08 -9.39
C ILE A 67 -9.47 6.90 -8.77
N ARG A 68 -8.62 6.07 -9.39
CA ARG A 68 -7.23 5.86 -8.97
C ARG A 68 -6.46 7.18 -8.87
N ALA A 69 -6.53 8.02 -9.90
CA ALA A 69 -5.82 9.30 -9.91
C ALA A 69 -6.29 10.23 -8.79
N ILE A 70 -7.60 10.25 -8.53
CA ILE A 70 -8.18 11.04 -7.44
C ILE A 70 -7.71 10.49 -6.09
N SER A 71 -7.89 9.19 -5.83
CA SER A 71 -7.46 8.56 -4.58
C SER A 71 -5.98 8.73 -4.30
N GLN A 72 -5.12 8.63 -5.31
CA GLN A 72 -3.68 8.87 -5.20
C GLN A 72 -3.34 10.28 -4.75
N ALA A 73 -4.06 11.29 -5.24
CA ALA A 73 -3.88 12.66 -4.79
C ALA A 73 -4.23 12.87 -3.30
N PHE A 74 -5.01 11.96 -2.70
CA PHE A 74 -5.29 11.90 -1.26
C PHE A 74 -4.42 10.88 -0.50
N GLY A 75 -3.35 10.36 -1.11
CA GLY A 75 -2.46 9.36 -0.51
C GLY A 75 -3.11 8.00 -0.30
N LYS A 76 -4.20 7.68 -0.99
CA LYS A 76 -4.92 6.40 -0.85
C LYS A 76 -4.58 5.44 -1.99
N ARG A 77 -4.63 4.16 -1.67
CA ARG A 77 -4.51 3.07 -2.64
C ARG A 77 -5.89 2.70 -3.15
N VAL A 78 -5.98 2.22 -4.38
CA VAL A 78 -7.23 1.69 -4.95
C VAL A 78 -7.01 0.24 -5.38
N ASP A 79 -7.78 -0.66 -4.78
CA ASP A 79 -7.75 -2.08 -5.08
C ASP A 79 -9.03 -2.51 -5.82
N TRP A 80 -8.91 -3.56 -6.63
CA TRP A 80 -10.05 -4.18 -7.31
C TRP A 80 -10.26 -5.58 -6.75
N ASN A 81 -11.43 -5.80 -6.16
CA ASN A 81 -11.85 -7.12 -5.71
C ASN A 81 -12.65 -7.79 -6.84
N ASP A 82 -12.03 -8.73 -7.54
CA ASP A 82 -12.66 -9.36 -8.71
C ASP A 82 -13.82 -10.29 -8.36
N GLU A 83 -13.82 -10.89 -7.17
CA GLU A 83 -14.90 -11.78 -6.72
C GLU A 83 -16.20 -11.02 -6.49
N THR A 84 -16.10 -9.85 -5.86
CA THR A 84 -17.26 -9.01 -5.51
C THR A 84 -17.52 -7.89 -6.52
N LYS A 85 -16.63 -7.70 -7.50
CA LYS A 85 -16.66 -6.58 -8.46
C LYS A 85 -16.65 -5.22 -7.75
N THR A 86 -15.83 -5.10 -6.72
CA THR A 86 -15.76 -3.91 -5.85
C THR A 86 -14.47 -3.12 -6.10
N VAL A 87 -14.61 -1.80 -6.24
CA VAL A 87 -13.51 -0.85 -6.14
C VAL A 87 -13.37 -0.47 -4.67
N GLU A 88 -12.22 -0.76 -4.07
CA GLU A 88 -11.92 -0.45 -2.67
C GLU A 88 -10.91 0.70 -2.60
N ILE A 89 -11.23 1.75 -1.84
CA ILE A 89 -10.28 2.81 -1.50
C ILE A 89 -9.67 2.43 -0.15
N CYS A 90 -8.41 2.03 -0.20
CA CYS A 90 -7.69 1.50 0.95
C CYS A 90 -6.69 2.52 1.49
N GLN A 91 -6.29 2.27 2.74
CA GLN A 91 -5.08 2.89 3.26
C GLN A 91 -3.86 2.51 2.42
N PRO A 92 -2.79 3.33 2.43
CA PRO A 92 -1.57 3.04 1.69
C PRO A 92 -1.08 1.60 1.94
N PHE A 93 -1.13 1.18 3.21
CA PHE A 93 -0.74 -0.14 3.68
C PHE A 93 -1.84 -0.74 4.59
N SER A 94 -1.99 -2.05 4.51
CA SER A 94 -2.88 -2.82 5.39
C SER A 94 -2.31 -2.93 6.80
N TYR A 95 -3.17 -3.25 7.77
CA TYR A 95 -2.77 -3.46 9.16
C TYR A 95 -1.66 -4.52 9.30
N GLN A 96 -1.74 -5.61 8.53
CA GLN A 96 -0.74 -6.68 8.54
C GLN A 96 0.64 -6.18 8.06
N GLU A 97 0.67 -5.36 7.01
CA GLU A 97 1.91 -4.78 6.48
C GLU A 97 2.54 -3.82 7.49
N VAL A 98 1.72 -2.98 8.14
CA VAL A 98 2.16 -2.08 9.21
C VAL A 98 2.77 -2.88 10.37
N MET A 99 2.10 -3.95 10.82
CA MET A 99 2.61 -4.79 11.92
C MET A 99 3.95 -5.47 11.57
N LYS A 100 4.12 -5.97 10.34
CA LYS A 100 5.40 -6.56 9.88
C LYS A 100 6.52 -5.53 9.87
N ALA A 101 6.24 -4.31 9.42
CA ALA A 101 7.22 -3.22 9.45
C ALA A 101 7.59 -2.79 10.88
N GLN A 102 6.62 -2.75 11.80
CA GLN A 102 6.90 -2.49 13.22
C GLN A 102 7.77 -3.59 13.86
N ASP A 103 7.58 -4.85 13.49
CA ASP A 103 8.37 -5.99 13.97
C ASP A 103 9.85 -5.87 13.56
N VAL A 104 10.10 -5.41 12.34
CA VAL A 104 11.46 -5.09 11.85
C VAL A 104 12.12 -3.99 12.69
N ILE A 105 11.38 -2.93 13.02
CA ILE A 105 11.89 -1.86 13.91
C ILE A 105 12.21 -2.42 15.31
N LYS A 106 11.32 -3.23 15.87
CA LYS A 106 11.54 -3.87 17.18
C LYS A 106 12.79 -4.73 17.17
N THR A 107 12.89 -5.65 16.21
CA THR A 107 14.04 -6.54 16.02
C THR A 107 15.34 -5.75 15.96
N PHE A 108 15.38 -4.69 15.15
CA PHE A 108 16.56 -3.85 15.03
C PHE A 108 17.01 -3.24 16.37
N PHE A 109 16.07 -2.72 17.18
CA PHE A 109 16.40 -2.07 18.44
C PHE A 109 16.60 -3.05 19.62
N ASP A 110 16.01 -4.23 19.56
CA ASP A 110 16.31 -5.32 20.50
C ASP A 110 17.78 -5.76 20.32
N ASP A 111 18.19 -6.00 19.07
CA ASP A 111 19.59 -6.30 18.75
C ASP A 111 20.52 -5.12 19.09
N PHE A 112 20.08 -3.87 18.94
CA PHE A 112 20.87 -2.69 19.33
C PHE A 112 21.14 -2.66 20.84
N ALA A 113 20.13 -2.95 21.66
CA ALA A 113 20.27 -3.00 23.11
C ALA A 113 21.25 -4.09 23.57
N GLU A 114 21.34 -5.19 22.81
CA GLU A 114 22.26 -6.30 23.07
C GLU A 114 23.63 -6.13 22.40
N ASN A 115 23.86 -5.06 21.64
CA ASN A 115 25.05 -4.81 20.82
C ASN A 115 25.28 -5.89 19.73
N ASN A 116 24.21 -6.50 19.23
CA ASN A 116 24.24 -7.54 18.21
C ASN A 116 24.24 -6.95 16.78
N TYR A 117 25.27 -6.17 16.46
CA TYR A 117 25.33 -5.41 15.20
C TYR A 117 25.29 -6.26 13.93
N THR A 118 25.61 -7.57 14.01
CA THR A 118 25.52 -8.46 12.85
C THR A 118 24.07 -8.80 12.50
N GLU A 119 23.24 -9.09 13.51
CA GLU A 119 21.81 -9.36 13.29
C GLU A 119 21.06 -8.06 12.94
N MET A 120 21.39 -6.93 13.56
CA MET A 120 20.82 -5.62 13.20
C MET A 120 20.92 -5.32 11.70
N LYS A 121 22.06 -5.64 11.08
CA LYS A 121 22.30 -5.38 9.66
C LYS A 121 21.39 -6.19 8.74
N LYS A 122 20.86 -7.33 9.19
CA LYS A 122 19.99 -8.19 8.36
C LYS A 122 18.64 -7.55 8.08
N VAL A 123 18.20 -6.62 8.92
CA VAL A 123 16.92 -5.92 8.76
C VAL A 123 17.08 -4.51 8.17
N LEU A 124 18.29 -4.14 7.73
CA LEU A 124 18.55 -2.92 7.00
C LEU A 124 18.54 -3.18 5.49
N SER A 125 18.02 -2.22 4.72
CA SER A 125 18.13 -2.25 3.25
C SER A 125 19.49 -1.73 2.78
N GLU A 126 19.90 -2.11 1.58
CA GLU A 126 21.05 -1.47 0.92
C GLU A 126 20.67 -0.05 0.44
N PRO A 127 21.57 0.95 0.51
CA PRO A 127 22.96 0.84 0.95
C PRO A 127 23.15 0.96 2.47
N PHE A 128 22.07 0.99 3.26
CA PHE A 128 22.12 1.34 4.69
C PHE A 128 22.77 0.26 5.56
N SER A 129 22.60 -1.01 5.21
CA SER A 129 23.29 -2.18 5.81
C SER A 129 24.82 -2.10 5.77
N GLN A 130 25.39 -1.35 4.82
CA GLN A 130 26.83 -1.23 4.66
C GLN A 130 27.48 -0.32 5.72
N TYR A 131 26.71 0.57 6.36
CA TYR A 131 27.27 1.51 7.33
C TYR A 131 27.77 0.80 8.59
N ASP A 132 28.80 1.37 9.21
CA ASP A 132 29.26 0.95 10.53
C ASP A 132 28.36 1.58 11.60
N ILE A 133 27.52 0.73 12.19
CA ILE A 133 26.56 1.09 13.24
C ILE A 133 27.10 0.82 14.66
N SER A 134 28.33 0.29 14.79
CA SER A 134 28.93 -0.02 16.09
C SER A 134 29.23 1.21 16.94
N ASN A 135 29.36 2.38 16.30
CA ASN A 135 29.58 3.66 16.97
C ASN A 135 28.27 4.34 17.40
N GLY A 136 27.13 3.71 17.12
CA GLY A 136 25.79 4.21 17.42
C GLY A 136 24.89 4.30 16.19
N VAL A 137 23.59 4.38 16.44
CA VAL A 137 22.55 4.55 15.44
C VAL A 137 21.91 5.92 15.63
N TYR A 138 21.91 6.72 14.57
CA TYR A 138 21.22 8.02 14.57
C TYR A 138 21.63 8.93 15.75
N GLY A 139 22.92 8.95 16.08
CA GLY A 139 23.48 9.71 17.20
C GLY A 139 23.26 9.09 18.59
N MET A 140 22.51 7.99 18.69
CA MET A 140 22.32 7.22 19.91
C MET A 140 23.39 6.13 20.01
N LYS A 141 24.08 6.05 21.14
CA LYS A 141 25.03 4.99 21.48
C LYS A 141 24.32 3.79 22.11
N SER A 142 23.27 4.03 22.88
CA SER A 142 22.31 3.05 23.36
C SER A 142 20.94 3.71 23.49
N ALA A 143 19.86 2.93 23.37
CA ALA A 143 18.50 3.42 23.51
C ALA A 143 17.55 2.25 23.79
N THR A 144 16.46 2.50 24.53
CA THR A 144 15.33 1.56 24.66
C THR A 144 14.16 2.08 23.86
N LEU A 145 13.67 1.30 22.89
CA LEU A 145 12.48 1.66 22.12
C LEU A 145 11.24 1.65 23.02
N SER A 146 10.53 2.78 23.11
CA SER A 146 9.38 2.95 24.00
C SER A 146 8.06 3.17 23.27
N GLY A 147 8.10 3.58 21.99
CA GLY A 147 6.92 3.81 21.18
C GLY A 147 7.20 3.66 19.70
N ILE A 148 6.21 3.15 18.97
CA ILE A 148 6.21 3.07 17.50
C ILE A 148 4.82 3.49 17.03
N GLU A 149 4.73 4.61 16.32
CA GLU A 149 3.50 5.15 15.79
C GLU A 149 3.59 5.21 14.26
N TYR A 150 2.63 4.57 13.57
CA TYR A 150 2.56 4.57 12.12
C TYR A 150 2.00 5.90 11.60
N ILE A 151 2.67 6.52 10.64
CA ILE A 151 2.26 7.80 10.04
C ILE A 151 1.74 7.55 8.65
N GLU A 152 0.44 7.33 8.56
CA GLU A 152 -0.24 7.01 7.30
C GLU A 152 -0.07 8.09 6.24
N GLU A 153 -0.22 9.35 6.63
CA GLU A 153 -0.18 10.50 5.73
C GLU A 153 1.22 10.83 5.18
N SER A 154 2.27 10.30 5.80
CA SER A 154 3.64 10.40 5.30
C SER A 154 4.12 9.09 4.65
N SER A 155 3.34 8.02 4.75
CA SER A 155 3.66 6.74 4.13
C SER A 155 3.18 6.73 2.68
N ASP A 156 3.99 6.15 1.80
CA ASP A 156 3.77 6.20 0.36
C ASP A 156 3.79 4.80 -0.24
N TRP A 157 2.60 4.33 -0.63
CA TRP A 157 2.40 3.04 -1.26
C TRP A 157 2.98 2.98 -2.68
N SER A 158 3.19 4.12 -3.35
CA SER A 158 3.78 4.15 -4.69
C SER A 158 5.29 3.89 -4.68
N THR A 159 5.92 4.11 -3.53
CA THR A 159 7.34 3.83 -3.27
C THR A 159 7.53 2.70 -2.25
N ASP A 160 6.47 1.97 -1.92
CA ASP A 160 6.45 0.91 -0.92
C ASP A 160 7.16 1.32 0.40
N THR A 161 6.96 2.56 0.84
CA THR A 161 7.64 3.13 2.01
C THR A 161 6.66 3.43 3.14
N LEU A 162 6.85 2.76 4.28
CA LEU A 162 6.12 2.98 5.52
C LEU A 162 6.94 3.89 6.44
N ILE A 163 6.31 4.89 7.03
CA ILE A 163 6.95 5.83 7.96
C ILE A 163 6.41 5.65 9.36
N PHE A 164 7.32 5.57 10.33
CA PHE A 164 7.02 5.45 11.74
C PHE A 164 7.67 6.56 12.54
N ASN A 165 6.94 7.15 13.47
CA ASN A 165 7.50 7.94 14.56
C ASN A 165 7.88 6.99 15.70
N CYS A 166 9.18 6.91 15.98
CA CYS A 166 9.71 6.07 17.03
C CYS A 166 10.23 6.92 18.19
N THR A 167 9.81 6.58 19.40
CA THR A 167 10.27 7.23 20.63
C THR A 167 11.15 6.29 21.43
N PHE A 168 12.12 6.88 22.12
CA PHE A 168 13.14 6.17 22.86
C PHE A 168 13.31 6.75 24.26
N ASP A 169 13.54 5.87 25.22
CA ASP A 169 13.94 6.18 26.58
C ASP A 169 15.36 5.64 26.85
N ASN A 170 15.95 6.05 27.98
CA ASN A 170 17.29 5.64 28.42
C ASN A 170 18.37 5.86 27.34
N VAL A 171 18.26 6.96 26.60
CA VAL A 171 19.15 7.22 25.47
C VAL A 171 20.49 7.74 25.98
N GLU A 172 21.58 7.03 25.65
CA GLU A 172 22.93 7.57 25.73
C GLU A 172 23.31 8.16 24.38
N PHE A 173 23.57 9.46 24.31
CA PHE A 173 23.97 10.09 23.06
C PHE A 173 25.47 9.97 22.81
N THR A 174 25.82 9.87 21.53
CA THR A 174 27.20 10.06 21.07
C THR A 174 27.66 11.49 21.38
N PRO A 175 28.96 11.74 21.61
CA PRO A 175 29.46 13.06 22.04
C PRO A 175 29.11 14.24 21.11
N ASN A 176 28.82 13.96 19.84
CA ASN A 176 28.53 14.97 18.81
C ASN A 176 27.04 15.06 18.45
N ALA A 177 26.14 14.38 19.18
CA ALA A 177 24.71 14.43 18.89
C ALA A 177 24.11 15.79 19.29
N SER A 178 23.26 16.35 18.40
CA SER A 178 22.71 17.71 18.55
C SER A 178 21.58 17.86 19.59
N ASN A 179 21.08 16.76 20.19
CA ASN A 179 19.86 16.75 21.01
C ASN A 179 20.10 16.46 22.51
N ASN A 180 21.26 16.84 23.04
CA ASN A 180 21.67 16.52 24.42
C ASN A 180 20.94 17.38 25.49
N ASN A 181 19.61 17.37 25.49
CA ASN A 181 18.74 18.11 26.43
C ASN A 181 18.68 17.48 27.85
N GLY A 182 19.51 16.47 28.13
CA GLY A 182 19.67 15.88 29.47
C GLY A 182 18.48 15.07 30.00
N ASN A 183 17.45 14.83 29.17
CA ASN A 183 16.23 14.09 29.56
C ASN A 183 16.27 12.60 29.18
N ASN A 184 17.40 12.08 28.65
CA ASN A 184 17.60 10.70 28.21
C ASN A 184 16.46 10.15 27.32
N LYS A 185 15.80 11.04 26.56
CA LYS A 185 14.74 10.68 25.62
C LYS A 185 15.16 11.03 24.20
N GLY A 186 14.73 10.21 23.25
CA GLY A 186 14.97 10.41 21.83
C GLY A 186 13.68 10.22 21.03
N ALA A 187 13.65 10.81 19.85
CA ALA A 187 12.65 10.48 18.85
C ALA A 187 13.29 10.61 17.45
N CYS A 188 12.92 9.72 16.56
CA CYS A 188 13.24 9.83 15.15
C CYS A 188 12.15 9.18 14.30
N TYR A 189 12.10 9.58 13.04
CA TYR A 189 11.27 8.89 12.07
C TYR A 189 12.08 7.79 11.42
N ILE A 190 11.47 6.63 11.27
CA ILE A 190 12.09 5.45 10.67
C ILE A 190 11.29 5.08 9.44
N LEU A 191 12.01 5.00 8.32
CA LEU A 191 11.46 4.59 7.04
C LEU A 191 11.70 3.09 6.89
N VAL A 192 10.63 2.34 6.66
CA VAL A 192 10.67 0.90 6.36
C VAL A 192 10.22 0.71 4.93
N HIS A 193 11.10 0.16 4.11
CA HIS A 193 10.79 -0.20 2.73
C HIS A 193 10.26 -1.63 2.66
N LYS A 194 9.22 -1.83 1.87
CA LYS A 194 8.61 -3.12 1.57
C LYS A 194 9.05 -3.57 0.17
N ASP A 195 9.63 -4.76 0.08
CA ASP A 195 9.81 -5.48 -1.19
C ASP A 195 9.07 -6.81 -1.12
N ARG A 196 7.91 -6.86 -1.77
CA ARG A 196 6.94 -7.97 -1.69
C ARG A 196 6.56 -8.27 -0.24
N ASP A 197 7.05 -9.38 0.31
CA ASP A 197 6.81 -9.83 1.69
C ASP A 197 7.94 -9.49 2.66
N THR A 198 9.01 -8.85 2.17
CA THR A 198 10.19 -8.47 2.95
C THR A 198 10.08 -7.01 3.37
N TYR A 199 10.50 -6.71 4.60
CA TYR A 199 10.48 -5.37 5.18
C TYR A 199 11.87 -5.07 5.72
N THR A 200 12.37 -3.87 5.43
CA THR A 200 13.73 -3.47 5.81
C THR A 200 13.77 -1.99 6.16
N ILE A 201 14.54 -1.61 7.18
CA ILE A 201 14.76 -0.21 7.51
C ILE A 201 15.65 0.40 6.43
N SER A 202 15.18 1.48 5.82
CA SER A 202 15.88 2.19 4.75
C SER A 202 16.47 3.52 5.18
N ASN A 203 15.92 4.15 6.22
CA ASN A 203 16.46 5.41 6.69
C ASN A 203 15.99 5.78 8.11
N PHE A 204 16.73 6.71 8.72
CA PHE A 204 16.39 7.40 9.96
C PHE A 204 16.46 8.91 9.72
N VAL A 205 15.41 9.65 10.05
CA VAL A 205 15.32 11.09 9.77
C VAL A 205 14.83 11.91 10.98
N SER A 206 15.17 13.20 11.01
CA SER A 206 14.77 14.16 12.05
C SER A 206 13.79 15.15 11.46
N GLY A 207 12.66 15.35 12.13
CA GLY A 207 11.60 16.20 11.63
C GLY A 207 10.94 15.60 10.39
N LEU A 208 9.63 15.75 10.29
CA LEU A 208 8.87 15.61 9.04
C LEU A 208 8.32 17.00 8.69
#